data_AF-A0A970BZA1-F1
#
_entry.id   AF-A0A970BZA1-F1
#
_cell.length_a   1.000
_cell.length_b   1.000
_cell.length_c   1.000
_cell.angle_alpha   90.00
_cell.angle_beta   90.00
_cell.angle_gamma   90.00
#
_symmetry.space_group_name_H-M   'P 1'
#
loop_
_entity.id
_entity.type
_entity.pdbx_description
1 polymer ?
#
loop_
_entity_poly.entity_id
_entity_poly.type
_entity_poly.pdbx_seq_one_letter_code
_entity_poly.pdbx_strand_id
1 'polypeptide(L)'
;MLGVRGHAALCAVTVLAALAAGASADPLTRITLNFQQGPGLQALAAGTPAERALAANVMNGFHAAGDLWANRLADAITVNIIVDYKPLGPNVLGSTDSATVESPAMTYSSVRSALVSDAATPDDQIVVAHLQTGPYLDFITSQTPVVPPATSPIIRDNDSTANNRILDVNRANAKALGLIAAHHSATDGEVIFSSGFTWDFDPADGVSRGAFDFVGVAAHELGHVLGFVSGVDVVDLAAAPDGPQAGLLNLQGYRVFGPRDLLRYSAVSLAEPNQPAAGAVLDLAVGTDAYLSLDAGATMLGPVASGRHNGDGHQASHWAADMGLGLMDPTTMMGTVGRLTALDLTVMDAIGYDRLACTWGDFNDDGAVDAVDIDALAAAIAAALDDITFDVDYDNLVGAGDMDALVFDHLATRYGDSDLDGDVDLDDFVALKTHFGLAAAGWAGGNFDGDNDVDLDDFVTLKLSFGMAAVPEPLTGAVLALGVLLLRRRTAA
;
A
#
# COMPACT_ATOMS: atom_id res chain seq x y z
N MET A 1 -39.75 -14.97 -0.04
CA MET A 1 -39.16 -15.30 -1.34
C MET A 1 -37.85 -14.55 -1.41
N LEU A 2 -36.78 -15.23 -0.96
CA LEU A 2 -35.40 -14.76 -1.07
C LEU A 2 -34.96 -14.85 -2.53
N GLY A 3 -34.12 -13.92 -2.94
CA GLY A 3 -33.39 -13.94 -4.21
C GLY A 3 -32.12 -13.13 -4.05
N VAL A 4 -31.15 -13.68 -3.31
CA VAL A 4 -29.77 -13.18 -3.28
C VAL A 4 -29.13 -13.59 -4.61
N ARG A 5 -28.64 -12.61 -5.37
CA ARG A 5 -27.84 -12.84 -6.57
C ARG A 5 -26.38 -12.91 -6.13
N GLY A 6 -25.81 -14.10 -6.09
CA GLY A 6 -24.36 -14.30 -5.99
C GLY A 6 -23.69 -13.86 -7.29
N HIS A 7 -22.66 -13.02 -7.17
CA HIS A 7 -21.62 -12.88 -8.17
C HIS A 7 -20.40 -13.59 -7.58
N ALA A 8 -20.18 -14.83 -8.02
CA ALA A 8 -18.91 -15.53 -7.82
C ALA A 8 -17.98 -15.10 -8.95
N ALA A 9 -16.83 -14.52 -8.61
CA ALA A 9 -15.70 -14.38 -9.52
C ALA A 9 -14.80 -15.61 -9.33
N LEU A 10 -14.53 -16.32 -10.41
CA LEU A 10 -13.64 -17.48 -10.45
C LEU A 10 -12.17 -17.02 -10.32
N CYS A 11 -11.48 -17.33 -9.21
CA CYS A 11 -10.04 -17.65 -9.22
C CYS A 11 -9.87 -19.15 -9.62
N ALA A 12 -8.66 -19.63 -9.82
CA ALA A 12 -8.30 -20.43 -11.00
C ALA A 12 -8.64 -21.94 -11.01
N VAL A 13 -9.55 -22.35 -11.91
CA VAL A 13 -9.43 -23.64 -12.64
C VAL A 13 -9.62 -23.39 -14.13
N THR A 14 -8.52 -23.27 -14.90
CA THR A 14 -8.44 -23.73 -16.31
C THR A 14 -7.05 -23.53 -16.95
N VAL A 15 -5.95 -23.94 -16.30
CA VAL A 15 -4.68 -24.11 -17.05
C VAL A 15 -4.66 -25.43 -17.87
N LEU A 16 -5.55 -26.41 -17.59
CA LEU A 16 -5.57 -27.68 -18.34
C LEU A 16 -6.74 -27.89 -19.33
N ALA A 17 -7.79 -27.05 -19.32
CA ALA A 17 -8.96 -27.24 -20.22
C ALA A 17 -9.04 -26.24 -21.40
N ALA A 18 -8.33 -25.11 -21.34
CA ALA A 18 -8.37 -24.08 -22.38
C ALA A 18 -7.68 -24.48 -23.70
N LEU A 19 -6.82 -25.51 -23.69
CA LEU A 19 -6.19 -26.04 -24.90
C LEU A 19 -7.15 -26.80 -25.84
N ALA A 20 -8.38 -27.09 -25.43
CA ALA A 20 -9.33 -27.87 -26.24
C ALA A 20 -10.42 -27.05 -26.96
N ALA A 21 -10.59 -25.75 -26.66
CA ALA A 21 -11.77 -25.00 -27.12
C ALA A 21 -11.50 -23.75 -27.97
N GLY A 22 -10.25 -23.42 -28.32
CA GLY A 22 -9.94 -22.37 -29.31
C GLY A 22 -10.50 -20.97 -29.00
N ALA A 23 -10.91 -20.72 -27.76
CA ALA A 23 -11.24 -19.41 -27.24
C ALA A 23 -10.06 -18.92 -26.41
N SER A 24 -9.57 -17.70 -26.68
CA SER A 24 -8.57 -17.05 -25.84
C SER A 24 -9.19 -16.74 -24.49
N ALA A 25 -8.95 -17.60 -23.50
CA ALA A 25 -9.15 -17.25 -22.10
C ALA A 25 -8.13 -16.16 -21.76
N ASP A 26 -8.60 -14.99 -21.34
CA ASP A 26 -7.75 -13.91 -20.83
C ASP A 26 -7.31 -14.33 -19.42
N PRO A 27 -6.02 -14.64 -19.20
CA PRO A 27 -5.54 -15.03 -17.87
C PRO A 27 -5.35 -13.75 -17.05
N LEU A 28 -6.07 -13.62 -15.93
CA LEU A 28 -5.85 -12.65 -14.82
C LEU A 28 -5.07 -11.38 -15.23
N THR A 29 -5.75 -10.25 -15.42
CA THR A 29 -5.19 -8.98 -15.94
C THR A 29 -4.24 -8.28 -14.97
N ARG A 30 -3.12 -8.92 -14.61
CA ARG A 30 -2.06 -8.34 -13.79
C ARG A 30 -1.40 -7.17 -14.50
N ILE A 31 -0.91 -6.21 -13.73
CA ILE A 31 -0.03 -5.17 -14.28
C ILE A 31 1.23 -5.82 -14.85
N THR A 32 1.71 -5.29 -15.98
CA THR A 32 3.00 -5.70 -16.56
C THR A 32 4.03 -4.61 -16.33
N LEU A 33 5.08 -4.89 -15.55
CA LEU A 33 6.24 -4.01 -15.44
C LEU A 33 7.29 -4.38 -16.49
N ASN A 34 7.58 -3.43 -17.37
CA ASN A 34 8.50 -3.59 -18.49
C ASN A 34 9.78 -2.78 -18.24
N PHE A 35 10.88 -3.46 -17.94
CA PHE A 35 12.15 -2.83 -17.59
C PHE A 35 13.08 -2.67 -18.80
N GLN A 36 13.66 -1.48 -18.93
CA GLN A 36 14.69 -1.15 -19.91
C GLN A 36 15.97 -0.70 -19.20
N GLN A 37 17.12 -1.20 -19.65
CA GLN A 37 18.40 -0.80 -19.06
C GLN A 37 18.76 0.63 -19.43
N GLY A 38 19.07 1.44 -18.43
CA GLY A 38 19.73 2.73 -18.56
C GLY A 38 21.23 2.59 -18.89
N PRO A 39 21.92 3.72 -19.15
CA PRO A 39 23.28 3.70 -19.68
C PRO A 39 24.33 3.03 -18.78
N GLY A 40 24.20 3.13 -17.45
CA GLY A 40 25.11 2.50 -16.49
C GLY A 40 24.99 0.98 -16.51
N LEU A 41 23.76 0.45 -16.48
CA LEU A 41 23.52 -0.99 -16.61
C LEU A 41 23.94 -1.53 -17.98
N GLN A 42 23.69 -0.80 -19.07
CA GLN A 42 24.16 -1.19 -20.40
C GLN A 42 25.69 -1.29 -20.45
N ALA A 43 26.41 -0.36 -19.81
CA ALA A 43 27.86 -0.39 -19.73
C ALA A 43 28.36 -1.61 -18.94
N LEU A 44 27.71 -1.95 -17.82
CA LEU A 44 28.03 -3.15 -17.04
C LEU A 44 27.75 -4.44 -17.83
N ALA A 45 26.62 -4.50 -18.54
CA ALA A 45 26.24 -5.63 -19.37
C ALA A 45 27.19 -5.86 -20.56
N ALA A 46 27.90 -4.82 -21.01
CA ALA A 46 28.96 -4.91 -22.02
C ALA A 46 30.37 -5.14 -21.43
N GLY A 47 30.51 -5.12 -20.11
CA GLY A 47 31.78 -5.16 -19.38
C GLY A 47 32.41 -6.54 -19.25
N THR A 48 33.26 -6.69 -18.24
CA THR A 48 33.90 -7.93 -17.80
C THR A 48 32.88 -9.00 -17.36
N PRO A 49 33.26 -10.29 -17.25
CA PRO A 49 32.35 -11.31 -16.76
C PRO A 49 31.71 -11.01 -15.40
N ALA A 50 32.43 -10.35 -14.49
CA ALA A 50 31.92 -9.94 -13.18
C ALA A 50 30.90 -8.80 -13.29
N GLU A 51 31.17 -7.80 -14.14
CA GLU A 51 30.23 -6.69 -14.39
C GLU A 51 28.95 -7.19 -15.08
N ARG A 52 29.07 -8.14 -16.00
CA ARG A 52 27.89 -8.76 -16.64
C ARG A 52 27.05 -9.58 -15.65
N ALA A 53 27.69 -10.28 -14.73
CA ALA A 53 26.98 -11.00 -13.66
C ALA A 53 26.26 -10.01 -12.73
N LEU A 54 26.91 -8.91 -12.35
CA LEU A 54 26.28 -7.86 -11.57
C LEU A 54 25.09 -7.23 -12.29
N ALA A 55 25.22 -6.91 -13.59
CA ALA A 55 24.11 -6.38 -14.39
C ALA A 55 22.92 -7.36 -14.45
N ALA A 56 23.20 -8.66 -14.55
CA ALA A 56 22.16 -9.69 -14.50
C ALA A 56 21.48 -9.74 -13.13
N ASN A 57 22.22 -9.69 -12.03
CA ASN A 57 21.66 -9.67 -10.68
C ASN A 57 20.77 -8.44 -10.45
N VAL A 58 21.21 -7.26 -10.89
CA VAL A 58 20.41 -6.03 -10.79
C VAL A 58 19.11 -6.16 -11.59
N MET A 59 19.17 -6.65 -12.83
CA MET A 59 17.95 -6.86 -13.63
C MET A 59 17.01 -7.89 -13.01
N ASN A 60 17.54 -9.00 -12.51
CA ASN A 60 16.74 -10.02 -11.83
C ASN A 60 16.09 -9.45 -10.56
N GLY A 61 16.81 -8.64 -9.78
CA GLY A 61 16.28 -7.97 -8.59
C GLY A 61 15.14 -7.00 -8.93
N PHE A 62 15.25 -6.24 -10.04
CA PHE A 62 14.12 -5.41 -10.51
C PHE A 62 12.93 -6.24 -10.99
N HIS A 63 13.16 -7.39 -11.63
CA HIS A 63 12.08 -8.30 -11.99
C HIS A 63 11.38 -8.86 -10.75
N ALA A 64 12.13 -9.34 -9.75
CA ALA A 64 11.57 -9.81 -8.48
C ALA A 64 10.79 -8.70 -7.74
N ALA A 65 11.32 -7.47 -7.75
CA ALA A 65 10.63 -6.30 -7.20
C ALA A 65 9.37 -5.91 -7.99
N GLY A 66 9.38 -6.09 -9.30
CA GLY A 66 8.19 -5.94 -10.14
C GLY A 66 7.14 -6.99 -9.83
N ASP A 67 7.56 -8.24 -9.63
CA ASP A 67 6.67 -9.36 -9.30
C ASP A 67 5.95 -9.14 -7.96
N LEU A 68 6.60 -8.49 -6.98
CA LEU A 68 5.96 -8.07 -5.72
C LEU A 68 4.67 -7.25 -5.97
N TRP A 69 4.69 -6.31 -6.91
CA TRP A 69 3.52 -5.50 -7.29
C TRP A 69 2.60 -6.21 -8.29
N ALA A 70 3.16 -6.83 -9.32
CA ALA A 70 2.41 -7.48 -10.40
C ALA A 70 1.55 -8.65 -9.90
N ASN A 71 2.00 -9.34 -8.87
CA ASN A 71 1.26 -10.44 -8.26
C ASN A 71 0.16 -9.96 -7.30
N ARG A 72 -0.05 -8.64 -7.15
CA ARG A 72 -0.99 -8.05 -6.21
C ARG A 72 -1.97 -7.05 -6.83
N LEU A 73 -1.62 -6.49 -8.00
CA LEU A 73 -2.41 -5.48 -8.70
C LEU A 73 -2.98 -6.01 -10.03
N ALA A 74 -4.21 -5.62 -10.35
CA ALA A 74 -5.11 -6.25 -11.31
C ALA A 74 -5.54 -5.33 -12.47
N ASP A 75 -4.62 -4.53 -12.99
CA ASP A 75 -4.88 -3.69 -14.17
C ASP A 75 -4.22 -4.25 -15.43
N ALA A 76 -4.97 -4.32 -16.53
CA ALA A 76 -4.48 -4.73 -17.85
C ALA A 76 -3.60 -3.65 -18.52
N ILE A 77 -2.54 -3.20 -17.85
CA ILE A 77 -1.66 -2.10 -18.29
C ILE A 77 -0.22 -2.55 -18.41
N THR A 78 0.58 -1.77 -19.16
CA THR A 78 2.03 -1.93 -19.19
C THR A 78 2.70 -0.68 -18.65
N VAL A 79 3.48 -0.82 -17.58
CA VAL A 79 4.28 0.24 -16.99
C VAL A 79 5.72 0.11 -17.50
N ASN A 80 6.19 1.09 -18.27
CA ASN A 80 7.51 1.09 -18.91
C ASN A 80 8.49 1.87 -18.04
N ILE A 81 9.53 1.20 -17.54
CA ILE A 81 10.44 1.76 -16.54
C ILE A 81 11.87 1.62 -17.03
N ILE A 82 12.64 2.71 -16.98
CA ILE A 82 14.08 2.66 -17.18
C ILE A 82 14.71 2.35 -15.82
N VAL A 83 15.56 1.33 -15.77
CA VAL A 83 16.32 0.98 -14.56
C VAL A 83 17.80 1.16 -14.83
N ASP A 84 18.54 1.75 -13.89
CA ASP A 84 19.97 2.01 -14.04
C ASP A 84 20.76 1.72 -12.76
N TYR A 85 22.08 1.58 -12.89
CA TYR A 85 22.97 1.28 -11.77
C TYR A 85 24.28 2.05 -11.91
N LYS A 86 24.47 3.08 -11.07
CA LYS A 86 25.61 4.00 -11.14
C LYS A 86 25.85 4.69 -9.79
N PRO A 87 26.97 5.40 -9.59
CA PRO A 87 27.17 6.15 -8.35
C PRO A 87 26.10 7.23 -8.16
N LEU A 88 25.50 7.28 -6.96
CA LEU A 88 24.60 8.35 -6.51
C LEU A 88 25.25 9.19 -5.39
N GLY A 89 24.52 10.19 -4.91
CA GLY A 89 24.94 11.01 -3.76
C GLY A 89 25.15 10.17 -2.49
N PRO A 90 25.90 10.69 -1.51
CA PRO A 90 26.09 9.98 -0.24
C PRO A 90 24.73 9.71 0.43
N ASN A 91 24.59 8.52 1.01
CA ASN A 91 23.37 8.05 1.69
C ASN A 91 22.11 7.96 0.80
N VAL A 92 22.28 7.87 -0.53
CA VAL A 92 21.18 7.65 -1.48
C VAL A 92 21.28 6.23 -2.02
N LEU A 93 20.37 5.35 -1.58
CA LEU A 93 20.33 3.94 -1.99
C LEU A 93 19.78 3.79 -3.41
N GLY A 94 18.60 4.36 -3.64
CA GLY A 94 17.92 4.47 -4.91
C GLY A 94 17.45 5.91 -5.15
N SER A 95 17.02 6.17 -6.37
CA SER A 95 16.36 7.42 -6.75
C SER A 95 15.36 7.11 -7.85
N THR A 96 14.13 7.56 -7.65
CA THR A 96 13.07 7.46 -8.64
C THR A 96 12.69 8.83 -9.21
N ASP A 97 12.58 8.90 -10.52
CA ASP A 97 11.88 9.96 -11.24
C ASP A 97 10.59 9.38 -11.83
N SER A 98 9.45 9.91 -11.40
CA SER A 98 8.14 9.45 -11.87
C SER A 98 7.62 10.38 -12.95
N ALA A 99 7.36 9.85 -14.14
CA ALA A 99 6.83 10.65 -15.22
C ALA A 99 5.32 10.88 -15.02
N THR A 100 4.88 12.12 -15.18
CA THR A 100 3.47 12.50 -15.03
C THR A 100 2.84 12.91 -16.37
N VAL A 101 1.50 12.92 -16.42
CA VAL A 101 0.76 13.33 -17.61
C VAL A 101 0.71 14.85 -17.70
N GLU A 102 1.56 15.43 -18.55
CA GLU A 102 1.61 16.88 -18.79
C GLU A 102 0.44 17.38 -19.65
N SER A 103 -0.77 17.41 -19.10
CA SER A 103 -1.96 17.81 -19.86
C SER A 103 -2.91 18.69 -19.05
N PRO A 104 -3.42 19.80 -19.62
CA PRO A 104 -4.47 20.59 -18.99
C PRO A 104 -5.80 19.84 -18.88
N ALA A 105 -5.91 18.64 -19.48
CA ALA A 105 -7.06 17.75 -19.37
C ALA A 105 -7.03 16.87 -18.11
N MET A 106 -5.90 16.80 -17.38
CA MET A 106 -5.79 16.12 -16.07
C MET A 106 -6.44 16.97 -14.96
N THR A 107 -7.69 17.38 -15.20
CA THR A 107 -8.45 18.17 -14.22
C THR A 107 -8.94 17.28 -13.09
N TYR A 108 -9.17 17.84 -11.91
CA TYR A 108 -9.79 17.11 -10.79
C TYR A 108 -11.10 16.42 -11.20
N SER A 109 -11.95 17.10 -11.98
CA SER A 109 -13.17 16.49 -12.51
C SER A 109 -12.92 15.26 -13.38
N SER A 110 -11.87 15.28 -14.20
CA SER A 110 -11.49 14.13 -15.04
C SER A 110 -11.03 12.96 -14.17
N VAL A 111 -10.10 13.21 -13.24
CA VAL A 111 -9.54 12.18 -12.36
C VAL A 111 -10.61 11.60 -11.44
N ARG A 112 -11.44 12.44 -10.82
CA ARG A 112 -12.58 12.01 -10.01
C ARG A 112 -13.55 11.14 -10.81
N SER A 113 -13.82 11.49 -12.07
CA SER A 113 -14.71 10.69 -12.92
C SER A 113 -14.10 9.34 -13.27
N ALA A 114 -12.77 9.29 -13.46
CA ALA A 114 -12.04 8.05 -13.68
C ALA A 114 -12.11 7.16 -12.44
N LEU A 115 -11.75 7.66 -11.25
CA LEU A 115 -11.86 6.93 -9.97
C LEU A 115 -13.27 6.37 -9.75
N VAL A 116 -14.31 7.16 -10.03
CA VAL A 116 -15.72 6.69 -9.93
C VAL A 116 -16.06 5.58 -10.93
N SER A 117 -15.45 5.60 -12.11
CA SER A 117 -15.67 4.57 -13.14
C SER A 117 -14.85 3.30 -12.87
N ASP A 118 -13.73 3.47 -12.18
CA ASP A 118 -12.75 2.44 -11.89
C ASP A 118 -13.10 1.64 -10.64
N ALA A 119 -13.81 2.27 -9.68
CA ALA A 119 -14.17 1.70 -8.38
C ALA A 119 -14.64 0.23 -8.45
N ALA A 120 -13.74 -0.69 -8.11
CA ALA A 120 -13.94 -2.13 -8.16
C ALA A 120 -14.05 -2.75 -6.76
N THR A 121 -13.37 -2.19 -5.77
CA THR A 121 -13.29 -2.73 -4.41
C THR A 121 -14.22 -2.02 -3.41
N PRO A 122 -14.43 -2.57 -2.19
CA PRO A 122 -15.07 -1.85 -1.11
C PRO A 122 -14.31 -0.57 -0.68
N ASP A 123 -12.98 -0.59 -0.72
CA ASP A 123 -12.15 0.56 -0.39
C ASP A 123 -12.38 1.70 -1.40
N ASP A 124 -12.47 1.38 -2.69
CA ASP A 124 -12.84 2.36 -3.72
C ASP A 124 -14.20 2.99 -3.45
N GLN A 125 -15.19 2.17 -3.08
CA GLN A 125 -16.54 2.65 -2.79
C GLN A 125 -16.54 3.65 -1.64
N ILE A 126 -15.68 3.44 -0.63
CA ILE A 126 -15.47 4.39 0.46
C ILE A 126 -14.84 5.67 -0.10
N VAL A 127 -13.75 5.57 -0.85
CA VAL A 127 -13.04 6.73 -1.42
C VAL A 127 -13.98 7.58 -2.27
N VAL A 128 -14.64 7.01 -3.27
CA VAL A 128 -15.45 7.76 -4.23
C VAL A 128 -16.69 8.40 -3.59
N ALA A 129 -17.21 7.81 -2.50
CA ALA A 129 -18.29 8.40 -1.70
C ALA A 129 -17.84 9.65 -0.92
N HIS A 130 -16.55 9.74 -0.61
CA HIS A 130 -15.96 10.80 0.22
C HIS A 130 -15.09 11.80 -0.57
N LEU A 131 -14.91 11.62 -1.88
CA LEU A 131 -14.25 12.63 -2.72
C LEU A 131 -15.03 13.96 -2.75
N GLN A 132 -14.30 15.08 -2.66
CA GLN A 132 -14.89 16.41 -2.76
C GLN A 132 -15.72 16.60 -4.04
N THR A 133 -16.84 17.31 -3.95
CA THR A 133 -17.64 17.66 -5.14
C THR A 133 -17.23 19.01 -5.70
N GLY A 134 -17.15 19.11 -7.03
CA GLY A 134 -16.82 20.36 -7.73
C GLY A 134 -15.66 20.18 -8.70
N PRO A 135 -15.28 21.23 -9.44
CA PRO A 135 -14.22 21.15 -10.43
C PRO A 135 -12.82 21.48 -9.91
N TYR A 136 -12.69 21.80 -8.62
CA TYR A 136 -11.43 22.11 -7.96
C TYR A 136 -11.45 21.63 -6.51
N LEU A 137 -10.26 21.42 -5.96
CA LEU A 137 -10.01 20.96 -4.61
C LEU A 137 -9.99 22.14 -3.62
N ASP A 138 -10.43 21.84 -2.40
CA ASP A 138 -10.37 22.70 -1.21
C ASP A 138 -9.40 22.08 -0.20
N PHE A 139 -8.31 22.76 0.11
CA PHE A 139 -7.24 22.19 0.93
C PHE A 139 -6.51 23.25 1.74
N ILE A 140 -5.77 22.81 2.75
CA ILE A 140 -4.76 23.64 3.41
C ILE A 140 -3.38 23.37 2.79
N THR A 141 -2.55 24.39 2.69
CA THR A 141 -1.19 24.31 2.15
C THR A 141 -0.28 25.31 2.85
N SER A 142 1.01 25.01 2.88
CA SER A 142 2.02 25.98 3.33
C SER A 142 2.43 26.84 2.14
N GLN A 143 2.06 28.13 2.15
CA GLN A 143 2.39 29.05 1.06
C GLN A 143 2.99 30.34 1.59
N THR A 144 3.79 30.99 0.73
CA THR A 144 4.42 32.29 1.03
C THR A 144 3.65 33.43 0.34
N PRO A 145 2.81 34.20 1.06
CA PRO A 145 2.07 35.30 0.44
C PRO A 145 2.92 36.55 0.10
N VAL A 146 4.20 36.63 0.54
CA VAL A 146 5.07 37.81 0.36
C VAL A 146 6.55 37.42 0.28
N VAL A 147 7.36 38.08 -0.56
CA VAL A 147 8.83 37.91 -0.64
C VAL A 147 9.58 38.98 0.19
N PRO A 148 10.64 38.62 0.95
CA PRO A 148 10.98 37.30 1.49
C PRO A 148 10.38 37.12 2.90
N PRO A 149 9.67 36.02 3.22
CA PRO A 149 9.14 35.79 4.55
C PRO A 149 10.08 34.90 5.39
N ALA A 150 9.98 35.02 6.71
CA ALA A 150 10.72 34.17 7.64
C ALA A 150 10.14 32.74 7.75
N THR A 151 8.85 32.54 7.41
CA THR A 151 8.12 31.27 7.50
C THR A 151 6.93 31.27 6.52
N SER A 152 6.51 30.10 6.03
CA SER A 152 5.27 29.93 5.25
C SER A 152 4.10 29.57 6.17
N PRO A 153 3.09 30.43 6.35
CA PRO A 153 1.89 30.04 7.10
C PRO A 153 1.10 28.95 6.35
N ILE A 154 0.40 28.12 7.14
CA ILE A 154 -0.67 27.27 6.63
C ILE A 154 -1.84 28.18 6.25
N ILE A 155 -2.26 28.11 5.00
CA ILE A 155 -3.43 28.83 4.49
C ILE A 155 -4.38 27.84 3.83
N ARG A 156 -5.65 28.22 3.76
CA ARG A 156 -6.63 27.50 2.94
C ARG A 156 -6.59 28.00 1.51
N ASP A 157 -6.52 27.08 0.57
CA ASP A 157 -6.56 27.33 -0.86
C ASP A 157 -7.79 26.65 -1.48
N ASN A 158 -8.66 27.47 -2.07
CA ASN A 158 -9.86 27.05 -2.79
C ASN A 158 -10.24 28.03 -3.92
N ASP A 159 -9.24 28.70 -4.49
CA ASP A 159 -9.44 29.85 -5.37
C ASP A 159 -9.59 29.49 -6.87
N SER A 160 -9.60 28.19 -7.19
CA SER A 160 -9.72 27.63 -8.55
C SER A 160 -8.51 27.88 -9.48
N THR A 161 -7.32 28.17 -8.94
CA THR A 161 -6.08 28.18 -9.75
C THR A 161 -5.59 26.77 -10.12
N ALA A 162 -4.44 26.68 -10.78
CA ALA A 162 -4.00 25.42 -11.41
C ALA A 162 -3.73 24.31 -10.38
N ASN A 163 -3.15 24.66 -9.23
CA ASN A 163 -2.86 23.77 -8.11
C ASN A 163 -4.10 23.16 -7.44
N ASN A 164 -5.29 23.73 -7.67
CA ASN A 164 -6.54 23.20 -7.16
C ASN A 164 -7.36 22.51 -8.25
N ARG A 165 -7.05 22.76 -9.52
CA ARG A 165 -7.86 22.29 -10.65
C ARG A 165 -7.21 21.17 -11.45
N ILE A 166 -5.88 21.12 -11.52
CA ILE A 166 -5.11 20.19 -12.35
C ILE A 166 -4.23 19.33 -11.44
N LEU A 167 -4.33 18.02 -11.60
CA LEU A 167 -3.56 17.04 -10.83
C LEU A 167 -2.27 16.68 -11.59
N ASP A 168 -1.21 16.44 -10.82
CA ASP A 168 0.05 15.87 -11.29
C ASP A 168 -0.03 14.34 -11.19
N VAL A 169 -0.66 13.73 -12.20
CA VAL A 169 -0.96 12.29 -12.20
C VAL A 169 0.19 11.51 -12.83
N ASN A 170 0.78 10.57 -12.08
CA ASN A 170 1.74 9.61 -12.62
C ASN A 170 1.16 8.93 -13.85
N ARG A 171 2.00 8.70 -14.86
CA ARG A 171 1.55 8.02 -16.09
C ARG A 171 1.06 6.60 -15.81
N ALA A 172 1.61 5.93 -14.80
CA ALA A 172 1.17 4.61 -14.34
C ALA A 172 -0.27 4.66 -13.79
N ASN A 173 -0.58 5.53 -12.80
CA ASN A 173 -1.97 5.75 -12.36
C ASN A 173 -2.90 6.13 -13.51
N ALA A 174 -2.45 7.01 -14.42
CA ALA A 174 -3.27 7.44 -15.53
C ALA A 174 -3.61 6.30 -16.51
N LYS A 175 -2.77 5.26 -16.59
CA LYS A 175 -3.08 4.05 -17.38
C LYS A 175 -4.11 3.18 -16.67
N ALA A 176 -3.92 2.96 -15.37
CA ALA A 176 -4.80 2.16 -14.53
C ALA A 176 -6.24 2.74 -14.55
N LEU A 177 -6.36 4.04 -14.24
CA LEU A 177 -7.59 4.84 -14.33
C LEU A 177 -8.17 5.05 -15.76
N GLY A 178 -7.53 4.51 -16.81
CA GLY A 178 -7.97 4.69 -18.20
C GLY A 178 -7.94 6.14 -18.73
N LEU A 179 -7.23 7.05 -18.05
CA LEU A 179 -7.04 8.44 -18.45
C LEU A 179 -6.11 8.59 -19.66
N ILE A 180 -5.21 7.63 -19.86
CA ILE A 180 -4.40 7.43 -21.07
C ILE A 180 -4.45 5.96 -21.51
N ALA A 181 -3.95 5.66 -22.72
CA ALA A 181 -3.96 4.29 -23.23
C ALA A 181 -3.17 3.32 -22.31
N ALA A 182 -3.80 2.21 -21.92
CA ALA A 182 -3.26 1.19 -21.03
C ALA A 182 -1.83 0.72 -21.35
N HIS A 183 -1.49 0.61 -22.63
CA HIS A 183 -0.16 0.21 -23.11
C HIS A 183 0.60 1.33 -23.82
N HIS A 184 0.38 2.59 -23.42
CA HIS A 184 1.10 3.71 -24.00
C HIS A 184 2.62 3.52 -23.85
N SER A 185 3.36 3.63 -24.96
CA SER A 185 4.76 3.18 -25.05
C SER A 185 5.81 4.14 -24.46
N ALA A 186 5.40 5.35 -24.07
CA ALA A 186 6.32 6.26 -23.37
C ALA A 186 6.70 5.73 -21.99
N THR A 187 7.90 6.08 -21.54
CA THR A 187 8.41 5.80 -20.21
C THR A 187 7.50 6.39 -19.13
N ASP A 188 7.24 5.62 -18.08
CA ASP A 188 6.41 6.01 -16.94
C ASP A 188 7.27 6.35 -15.70
N GLY A 189 8.53 5.91 -15.66
CA GLY A 189 9.52 6.37 -14.68
C GLY A 189 10.94 5.89 -14.97
N GLU A 190 11.91 6.47 -14.26
CA GLU A 190 13.30 6.02 -14.21
C GLU A 190 13.69 5.74 -12.76
N VAL A 191 14.28 4.58 -12.51
CA VAL A 191 14.78 4.16 -11.20
C VAL A 191 16.28 3.92 -11.31
N ILE A 192 17.07 4.58 -10.46
CA ILE A 192 18.52 4.49 -10.47
C ILE A 192 18.99 3.96 -9.12
N PHE A 193 19.75 2.88 -9.13
CA PHE A 193 20.35 2.31 -7.93
C PHE A 193 21.81 2.69 -7.78
N SER A 194 22.20 2.96 -6.54
CA SER A 194 23.55 3.37 -6.21
C SER A 194 24.52 2.20 -6.26
N SER A 195 25.59 2.36 -7.02
CA SER A 195 26.72 1.44 -7.00
C SER A 195 27.64 1.61 -5.78
N GLY A 196 27.27 2.48 -4.83
CA GLY A 196 28.06 2.82 -3.65
C GLY A 196 27.78 1.95 -2.42
N PHE A 197 26.82 1.03 -2.49
CA PHE A 197 26.37 0.21 -1.37
C PHE A 197 26.59 -1.28 -1.62
N THR A 198 26.54 -2.05 -0.53
CA THR A 198 26.53 -3.52 -0.60
C THR A 198 25.09 -3.97 -0.66
N TRP A 199 24.77 -4.76 -1.69
CA TRP A 199 23.42 -5.22 -1.99
C TRP A 199 23.34 -6.73 -1.79
N ASP A 200 22.27 -7.16 -1.14
CA ASP A 200 21.77 -8.52 -1.19
C ASP A 200 20.70 -8.58 -2.28
N PHE A 201 20.79 -9.54 -3.20
CA PHE A 201 19.90 -9.63 -4.37
C PHE A 201 18.84 -10.72 -4.22
N ASP A 202 18.89 -11.49 -3.13
CA ASP A 202 17.99 -12.61 -2.89
C ASP A 202 17.45 -12.53 -1.45
N PRO A 203 16.30 -11.90 -1.22
CA PRO A 203 15.74 -11.82 0.12
C PRO A 203 15.24 -13.19 0.64
N ALA A 204 15.10 -14.21 -0.23
CA ALA A 204 14.50 -15.49 0.14
C ALA A 204 15.41 -16.36 1.04
N ASP A 205 16.73 -16.13 1.02
CA ASP A 205 17.67 -16.76 1.97
C ASP A 205 18.03 -15.84 3.16
N GLY A 206 17.33 -14.71 3.27
CA GLY A 206 17.53 -13.67 4.26
C GLY A 206 18.64 -12.69 3.90
N VAL A 207 18.55 -11.46 4.39
CA VAL A 207 19.49 -10.40 4.01
C VAL A 207 20.77 -10.46 4.84
N SER A 208 21.91 -10.55 4.16
CA SER A 208 23.22 -10.60 4.79
C SER A 208 23.52 -9.39 5.68
N ARG A 209 24.18 -9.61 6.83
CA ARG A 209 24.58 -8.54 7.75
C ARG A 209 25.51 -7.54 7.05
N GLY A 210 25.08 -6.28 6.94
CA GLY A 210 25.83 -5.19 6.31
C GLY A 210 25.52 -4.98 4.84
N ALA A 211 24.58 -5.75 4.27
CA ALA A 211 23.98 -5.51 2.97
C ALA A 211 22.57 -4.92 3.14
N PHE A 212 22.11 -4.19 2.12
CA PHE A 212 20.71 -3.80 1.98
C PHE A 212 19.98 -4.78 1.06
N ASP A 213 18.69 -5.00 1.34
CA ASP A 213 17.79 -5.74 0.46
C ASP A 213 17.58 -4.97 -0.85
N PHE A 214 18.15 -5.47 -1.94
CA PHE A 214 17.97 -4.86 -3.26
C PHE A 214 16.52 -4.97 -3.73
N VAL A 215 15.86 -6.11 -3.49
CA VAL A 215 14.50 -6.38 -3.99
C VAL A 215 13.50 -5.51 -3.26
N GLY A 216 13.57 -5.44 -1.93
CA GLY A 216 12.73 -4.56 -1.13
C GLY A 216 12.92 -3.07 -1.48
N VAL A 217 14.16 -2.59 -1.56
CA VAL A 217 14.40 -1.19 -1.97
C VAL A 217 13.95 -0.96 -3.41
N ALA A 218 14.13 -1.91 -4.33
CA ALA A 218 13.64 -1.76 -5.70
C ALA A 218 12.12 -1.71 -5.74
N ALA A 219 11.42 -2.53 -4.96
CA ALA A 219 9.97 -2.51 -4.89
C ALA A 219 9.45 -1.20 -4.30
N HIS A 220 10.13 -0.64 -3.30
CA HIS A 220 9.86 0.69 -2.77
C HIS A 220 9.92 1.77 -3.86
N GLU A 221 11.03 1.80 -4.61
CA GLU A 221 11.23 2.77 -5.70
C GLU A 221 10.17 2.60 -6.82
N LEU A 222 9.76 1.36 -7.11
CA LEU A 222 8.65 1.09 -8.03
C LEU A 222 7.30 1.59 -7.50
N GLY A 223 7.07 1.57 -6.19
CA GLY A 223 5.89 2.17 -5.56
C GLY A 223 5.72 3.65 -5.88
N HIS A 224 6.83 4.41 -5.92
CA HIS A 224 6.80 5.81 -6.37
C HIS A 224 6.41 5.94 -7.85
N VAL A 225 6.97 5.10 -8.73
CA VAL A 225 6.59 5.09 -10.16
C VAL A 225 5.10 4.83 -10.32
N LEU A 226 4.57 3.89 -9.53
CA LEU A 226 3.15 3.53 -9.53
C LEU A 226 2.26 4.62 -8.93
N GLY A 227 2.79 5.60 -8.19
CA GLY A 227 2.00 6.74 -7.74
C GLY A 227 1.94 6.95 -6.24
N PHE A 228 2.73 6.21 -5.46
CA PHE A 228 2.94 6.52 -4.06
C PHE A 228 3.83 7.77 -3.93
N VAL A 229 3.29 8.92 -4.32
CA VAL A 229 3.96 10.22 -4.33
C VAL A 229 3.08 11.26 -3.63
N SER A 230 3.61 12.44 -3.33
CA SER A 230 2.83 13.53 -2.75
C SER A 230 3.27 14.88 -3.26
N GLY A 231 2.29 15.74 -3.55
CA GLY A 231 2.49 17.15 -3.83
C GLY A 231 3.13 17.92 -2.68
N VAL A 232 3.05 17.41 -1.44
CA VAL A 232 3.68 18.02 -0.27
C VAL A 232 5.20 18.13 -0.45
N ASP A 233 5.85 17.23 -1.20
CA ASP A 233 7.27 17.37 -1.53
C ASP A 233 7.55 18.65 -2.34
N VAL A 234 6.66 18.99 -3.28
CA VAL A 234 6.75 20.25 -4.05
C VAL A 234 6.43 21.46 -3.17
N VAL A 235 5.45 21.33 -2.27
CA VAL A 235 5.13 22.38 -1.29
C VAL A 235 6.32 22.66 -0.37
N ASP A 236 6.97 21.61 0.12
CA ASP A 236 8.12 21.71 1.03
C ASP A 236 9.34 22.36 0.36
N LEU A 237 9.58 22.05 -0.91
CA LEU A 237 10.58 22.76 -1.72
C LEU A 237 10.28 24.26 -1.82
N ALA A 238 9.02 24.63 -1.99
CA ALA A 238 8.57 26.02 -2.13
C ALA A 238 8.35 26.76 -0.78
N ALA A 239 8.38 26.04 0.34
CA ALA A 239 8.07 26.58 1.66
C ALA A 239 9.32 27.12 2.39
N ALA A 240 9.24 28.36 2.86
CA ALA A 240 10.17 28.93 3.84
C ALA A 240 9.98 28.31 5.25
N PRO A 241 11.03 28.24 6.08
CA PRO A 241 12.37 28.82 5.85
C PRO A 241 13.35 27.98 5.05
N ASP A 242 13.22 26.66 5.05
CA ASP A 242 14.32 25.76 4.68
C ASP A 242 14.17 25.14 3.28
N GLY A 243 13.02 25.34 2.63
CA GLY A 243 12.76 24.91 1.26
C GLY A 243 13.68 25.61 0.26
N PRO A 244 14.42 24.88 -0.61
CA PRO A 244 15.40 25.49 -1.51
C PRO A 244 14.81 26.44 -2.57
N GLN A 245 13.49 26.44 -2.75
CA GLN A 245 12.74 27.27 -3.70
C GLN A 245 11.81 28.25 -2.98
N ALA A 246 11.98 28.42 -1.66
CA ALA A 246 11.25 29.38 -0.86
C ALA A 246 11.29 30.79 -1.45
N GLY A 247 10.11 31.37 -1.71
CA GLY A 247 9.95 32.70 -2.30
C GLY A 247 10.33 32.80 -3.79
N LEU A 248 10.66 31.69 -4.44
CA LEU A 248 10.97 31.62 -5.88
C LEU A 248 9.85 30.96 -6.69
N LEU A 249 9.12 30.01 -6.09
CA LEU A 249 8.01 29.32 -6.73
C LEU A 249 6.66 29.83 -6.22
N ASN A 250 5.79 30.19 -7.15
CA ASN A 250 4.38 30.46 -6.88
C ASN A 250 3.56 29.27 -7.36
N LEU A 251 3.04 28.47 -6.43
CA LEU A 251 2.36 27.21 -6.72
C LEU A 251 1.00 27.39 -7.42
N GLN A 252 0.38 28.59 -7.41
CA GLN A 252 -0.93 28.80 -8.07
C GLN A 252 -0.94 28.44 -9.57
N GLY A 253 0.24 28.46 -10.23
CA GLY A 253 0.41 28.12 -11.64
C GLY A 253 0.79 26.68 -11.94
N TYR A 254 0.99 25.83 -10.92
CA TYR A 254 1.54 24.48 -11.06
C TYR A 254 0.49 23.41 -10.74
N ARG A 255 0.65 22.23 -11.33
CA ARG A 255 0.00 21.00 -10.87
C ARG A 255 0.79 20.49 -9.66
N VAL A 256 0.10 20.21 -8.56
CA VAL A 256 0.75 19.85 -7.29
C VAL A 256 0.16 18.57 -6.72
N PHE A 257 -1.17 18.42 -6.73
CA PHE A 257 -1.84 17.22 -6.21
C PHE A 257 -1.65 15.98 -7.08
N GLY A 258 -1.17 14.90 -6.50
CA GLY A 258 -1.32 13.55 -7.05
C GLY A 258 -2.61 12.88 -6.58
N PRO A 259 -2.98 11.72 -7.15
CA PRO A 259 -4.12 10.91 -6.67
C PRO A 259 -4.05 10.56 -5.17
N ARG A 260 -2.87 10.18 -4.64
CA ARG A 260 -2.68 9.87 -3.21
C ARG A 260 -3.01 11.04 -2.28
N ASP A 261 -2.77 12.28 -2.72
CA ASP A 261 -3.05 13.46 -1.92
C ASP A 261 -4.56 13.70 -1.70
N LEU A 262 -5.43 13.06 -2.49
CA LEU A 262 -6.89 13.07 -2.27
C LEU A 262 -7.31 12.31 -0.99
N LEU A 263 -6.36 11.57 -0.40
CA LEU A 263 -6.55 10.79 0.82
C LEU A 263 -5.87 11.44 2.04
N ARG A 264 -5.18 12.58 1.89
CA ARG A 264 -4.35 13.18 2.96
C ARG A 264 -5.14 14.18 3.80
N TYR A 265 -5.24 13.93 5.09
CA TYR A 265 -5.97 14.76 6.07
C TYR A 265 -5.15 14.98 7.34
N SER A 266 -5.54 15.96 8.15
CA SER A 266 -5.00 16.15 9.50
C SER A 266 -6.04 16.76 10.43
N ALA A 267 -5.75 16.78 11.73
CA ALA A 267 -6.58 17.50 12.69
C ALA A 267 -6.72 18.99 12.34
N VAL A 268 -5.73 19.60 11.68
CA VAL A 268 -5.77 21.00 11.24
C VAL A 268 -6.75 21.16 10.09
N SER A 269 -6.68 20.29 9.07
CA SER A 269 -7.58 20.38 7.91
C SER A 269 -9.04 20.11 8.29
N LEU A 270 -9.29 19.15 9.20
CA LEU A 270 -10.63 18.83 9.69
C LEU A 270 -11.20 19.91 10.63
N ALA A 271 -10.36 20.74 11.23
CA ALA A 271 -10.77 21.85 12.07
C ALA A 271 -11.16 23.11 11.28
N GLU A 272 -10.88 23.17 9.96
CA GLU A 272 -11.22 24.32 9.13
C GLU A 272 -12.74 24.60 9.15
N PRO A 273 -13.17 25.86 9.33
CA PRO A 273 -14.58 26.20 9.33
C PRO A 273 -15.16 26.07 7.92
N ASN A 274 -16.44 25.73 7.79
CA ASN A 274 -17.10 25.56 6.49
C ASN A 274 -16.42 24.50 5.60
N GLN A 275 -16.35 23.27 6.09
CA GLN A 275 -15.93 22.10 5.30
C GLN A 275 -16.71 22.00 3.97
N PRO A 276 -16.13 21.38 2.92
CA PRO A 276 -16.82 21.18 1.65
C PRO A 276 -18.11 20.36 1.83
N ALA A 277 -19.04 20.50 0.89
CA ALA A 277 -20.36 19.85 0.98
C ALA A 277 -20.31 18.31 0.92
N ALA A 278 -19.25 17.77 0.33
CA ALA A 278 -18.88 16.37 0.31
C ALA A 278 -17.35 16.28 0.50
N GLY A 279 -16.88 15.22 1.15
CA GLY A 279 -15.49 15.09 1.59
C GLY A 279 -15.14 16.04 2.73
N ALA A 280 -13.85 16.29 2.91
CA ALA A 280 -13.30 17.24 3.87
C ALA A 280 -12.15 18.04 3.25
N VAL A 281 -11.77 19.16 3.87
CA VAL A 281 -10.58 19.93 3.48
C VAL A 281 -9.36 19.02 3.55
N LEU A 282 -8.65 18.89 2.43
CA LEU A 282 -7.42 18.08 2.33
C LEU A 282 -6.25 18.81 2.98
N ASP A 283 -5.21 18.07 3.34
CA ASP A 283 -3.97 18.62 3.87
C ASP A 283 -2.83 18.45 2.88
N LEU A 284 -2.28 19.56 2.38
CA LEU A 284 -1.01 19.66 1.64
C LEU A 284 0.04 20.50 2.36
N ALA A 285 -0.19 20.83 3.63
CA ALA A 285 0.75 21.58 4.44
C ALA A 285 1.92 20.70 4.89
N VAL A 286 3.08 21.35 5.02
CA VAL A 286 4.27 20.77 5.63
C VAL A 286 4.21 20.88 7.15
N GLY A 287 4.81 19.90 7.83
CA GLY A 287 4.95 19.88 9.29
C GLY A 287 3.64 19.64 10.05
N THR A 288 2.57 19.22 9.39
CA THR A 288 1.34 18.76 10.05
C THR A 288 1.43 17.27 10.39
N ASP A 289 0.77 16.87 11.48
CA ASP A 289 0.55 15.45 11.83
C ASP A 289 -0.52 14.86 10.89
N ALA A 290 -0.18 14.74 9.61
CA ALA A 290 -1.08 14.27 8.57
C ALA A 290 -1.06 12.74 8.45
N TYR A 291 -2.14 12.21 7.92
CA TYR A 291 -2.35 10.79 7.70
C TYR A 291 -3.20 10.54 6.46
N LEU A 292 -3.18 9.31 5.96
CA LEU A 292 -4.07 8.88 4.89
C LEU A 292 -5.40 8.34 5.45
N SER A 293 -6.49 8.59 4.73
CA SER A 293 -7.83 8.16 5.09
C SER A 293 -8.69 8.01 3.83
N LEU A 294 -9.47 6.91 3.77
CA LEU A 294 -10.40 6.66 2.67
C LEU A 294 -11.72 7.42 2.84
N ASP A 295 -12.09 7.76 4.08
CA ASP A 295 -13.42 8.24 4.48
C ASP A 295 -13.41 9.71 4.93
N ALA A 296 -12.67 10.54 4.20
CA ALA A 296 -12.54 11.98 4.44
C ALA A 296 -12.04 12.35 5.85
N GLY A 297 -11.09 11.58 6.38
CA GLY A 297 -10.44 11.85 7.67
C GLY A 297 -11.22 11.34 8.87
N ALA A 298 -12.23 10.48 8.69
CA ALA A 298 -12.95 9.89 9.81
C ALA A 298 -12.16 8.71 10.44
N THR A 299 -11.46 7.94 9.61
CA THR A 299 -10.62 6.81 9.99
C THR A 299 -9.18 7.05 9.53
N MET A 300 -8.23 6.92 10.45
CA MET A 300 -6.79 7.05 10.16
C MET A 300 -6.25 5.70 9.69
N LEU A 301 -5.85 5.60 8.41
CA LEU A 301 -5.16 4.42 7.90
C LEU A 301 -3.70 4.36 8.39
N GLY A 302 -2.97 5.46 8.21
CA GLY A 302 -1.56 5.53 8.60
C GLY A 302 -0.99 6.94 8.51
N PRO A 303 -0.11 7.35 9.45
CA PRO A 303 0.56 8.63 9.39
C PRO A 303 1.58 8.67 8.25
N VAL A 304 1.77 9.86 7.68
CA VAL A 304 2.69 10.09 6.57
C VAL A 304 3.78 11.09 6.95
N ALA A 305 4.91 11.01 6.26
CA ALA A 305 5.96 12.00 6.44
C ALA A 305 5.46 13.42 6.13
N SER A 306 6.02 14.40 6.83
CA SER A 306 5.51 15.78 6.90
C SER A 306 6.39 16.81 6.17
N GLY A 307 7.51 16.37 5.58
CA GLY A 307 8.36 17.20 4.73
C GLY A 307 9.83 17.14 5.12
N ARG A 308 10.71 17.10 4.12
CA ARG A 308 12.15 16.92 4.29
C ARG A 308 12.85 18.16 4.84
N HIS A 309 12.40 19.33 4.43
CA HIS A 309 13.02 20.62 4.71
C HIS A 309 12.37 21.30 5.91
N ASN A 310 11.04 21.35 5.94
CA ASN A 310 10.27 22.09 6.94
C ASN A 310 9.38 21.20 7.82
N GLY A 311 9.54 19.87 7.75
CA GLY A 311 8.78 18.87 8.51
C GLY A 311 9.68 17.97 9.36
N ASP A 312 9.44 16.66 9.28
CA ASP A 312 10.13 15.61 10.04
C ASP A 312 11.49 15.17 9.46
N GLY A 313 11.89 15.73 8.32
CA GLY A 313 13.15 15.37 7.66
C GLY A 313 13.03 14.30 6.59
N HIS A 314 11.82 13.78 6.33
CA HIS A 314 11.53 12.79 5.31
C HIS A 314 10.56 13.32 4.24
N GLN A 315 10.65 12.77 3.03
CA GLN A 315 9.79 13.18 1.91
C GLN A 315 8.36 12.70 2.17
N ALA A 316 7.37 13.58 1.97
CA ALA A 316 5.96 13.31 2.24
C ALA A 316 5.32 12.29 1.28
N SER A 317 6.04 11.93 0.21
CA SER A 317 5.81 10.74 -0.61
C SER A 317 6.03 9.40 0.14
N HIS A 318 6.14 9.40 1.46
CA HIS A 318 6.36 8.19 2.26
C HIS A 318 5.36 8.05 3.41
N TRP A 319 5.33 6.86 4.01
CA TRP A 319 4.82 6.68 5.36
C TRP A 319 5.67 7.47 6.37
N ALA A 320 5.16 7.68 7.59
CA ALA A 320 6.00 8.19 8.67
C ALA A 320 7.09 7.16 9.02
N ALA A 321 8.31 7.65 9.24
CA ALA A 321 9.50 6.84 9.42
C ALA A 321 9.46 5.92 10.65
N ASP A 322 10.04 4.72 10.51
CA ASP A 322 10.30 3.75 11.58
C ASP A 322 9.04 3.29 12.33
N MET A 323 7.88 3.28 11.66
CA MET A 323 6.61 2.88 12.26
C MET A 323 6.18 1.45 11.91
N GLY A 324 6.89 0.78 11.01
CA GLY A 324 6.55 -0.58 10.57
C GLY A 324 5.24 -0.64 9.79
N LEU A 325 4.89 0.44 9.09
CA LEU A 325 3.62 0.60 8.38
C LEU A 325 3.60 -0.11 7.03
N GLY A 326 4.73 -0.21 6.37
CA GLY A 326 4.81 -0.75 5.02
C GLY A 326 6.13 -0.51 4.32
N LEU A 327 6.21 -0.99 3.09
CA LEU A 327 7.39 -0.91 2.25
C LEU A 327 7.75 0.55 1.95
N MET A 328 6.76 1.43 1.88
CA MET A 328 6.93 2.85 1.57
C MET A 328 7.44 3.70 2.75
N ASP A 329 8.07 3.06 3.75
CA ASP A 329 8.82 3.74 4.82
C ASP A 329 10.08 4.41 4.25
N PRO A 330 10.40 5.67 4.60
CA PRO A 330 11.58 6.38 4.07
C PRO A 330 12.91 5.87 4.64
N THR A 331 12.89 4.91 5.58
CA THR A 331 14.09 4.30 6.15
C THR A 331 14.14 2.80 5.83
N THR A 332 15.36 2.28 5.72
CA THR A 332 15.59 0.84 5.60
C THR A 332 16.84 0.47 6.39
N MET A 333 16.83 -0.73 6.98
CA MET A 333 17.92 -1.23 7.80
C MET A 333 18.74 -2.28 7.04
N MET A 334 20.06 -2.27 7.23
CA MET A 334 20.90 -3.35 6.70
C MET A 334 20.58 -4.67 7.40
N GLY A 335 20.55 -5.76 6.63
CA GLY A 335 20.28 -7.10 7.15
C GLY A 335 18.81 -7.38 7.44
N THR A 336 17.88 -6.57 6.92
CA THR A 336 16.43 -6.79 7.03
C THR A 336 15.80 -6.82 5.65
N VAL A 337 14.80 -7.68 5.47
CA VAL A 337 13.94 -7.74 4.28
C VAL A 337 12.96 -6.55 4.32
N GLY A 338 12.80 -5.86 3.20
CA GLY A 338 11.74 -4.87 3.04
C GLY A 338 10.40 -5.56 2.80
N ARG A 339 9.37 -5.21 3.58
CA ARG A 339 8.06 -5.88 3.52
C ARG A 339 7.02 -4.98 2.90
N LEU A 340 6.38 -5.47 1.84
CA LEU A 340 5.13 -4.91 1.32
C LEU A 340 4.01 -5.28 2.29
N THR A 341 3.04 -4.39 2.51
CA THR A 341 1.97 -4.64 3.48
C THR A 341 0.60 -4.43 2.88
N ALA A 342 -0.44 -4.93 3.55
CA ALA A 342 -1.83 -4.65 3.19
C ALA A 342 -2.10 -3.13 3.15
N LEU A 343 -1.46 -2.35 4.02
CA LEU A 343 -1.61 -0.90 4.07
C LEU A 343 -1.04 -0.22 2.81
N ASP A 344 0.11 -0.66 2.30
CA ASP A 344 0.64 -0.17 1.03
C ASP A 344 -0.36 -0.44 -0.11
N LEU A 345 -0.93 -1.65 -0.14
CA LEU A 345 -1.85 -2.09 -1.20
C LEU A 345 -3.20 -1.40 -1.13
N THR A 346 -3.76 -1.15 0.06
CA THR A 346 -5.00 -0.36 0.22
C THR A 346 -4.81 1.06 -0.31
N VAL A 347 -3.63 1.66 -0.16
CA VAL A 347 -3.35 2.96 -0.78
C VAL A 347 -3.24 2.83 -2.29
N MET A 348 -2.56 1.81 -2.81
CA MET A 348 -2.48 1.58 -4.26
C MET A 348 -3.87 1.42 -4.88
N ASP A 349 -4.74 0.67 -4.20
CA ASP A 349 -6.14 0.46 -4.58
C ASP A 349 -6.86 1.81 -4.70
N ALA A 350 -6.86 2.57 -3.61
CA ALA A 350 -7.51 3.86 -3.49
C ALA A 350 -7.02 4.95 -4.47
N ILE A 351 -5.84 4.76 -5.09
CA ILE A 351 -5.29 5.69 -6.10
C ILE A 351 -5.51 5.22 -7.55
N GLY A 352 -6.32 4.17 -7.74
CA GLY A 352 -6.82 3.72 -9.03
C GLY A 352 -6.08 2.53 -9.62
N TYR A 353 -5.52 1.66 -8.79
CA TYR A 353 -5.20 0.30 -9.19
C TYR A 353 -6.25 -0.63 -8.61
N ASP A 354 -6.49 -1.77 -9.22
CA ASP A 354 -7.32 -2.80 -8.59
C ASP A 354 -6.44 -3.77 -7.81
N ARG A 355 -6.74 -4.06 -6.55
CA ARG A 355 -6.16 -5.25 -5.91
C ARG A 355 -6.68 -6.51 -6.60
N LEU A 356 -5.81 -7.50 -6.80
CA LEU A 356 -6.25 -8.81 -7.29
C LEU A 356 -7.28 -9.38 -6.32
N ALA A 357 -8.54 -9.39 -6.76
CA ALA A 357 -9.66 -10.01 -6.06
C ALA A 357 -9.58 -11.54 -6.18
N CYS A 358 -8.57 -12.18 -5.60
CA CYS A 358 -8.88 -13.41 -4.88
C CYS A 358 -9.21 -12.96 -3.45
N THR A 359 -10.22 -13.55 -2.81
CA THR A 359 -10.43 -13.37 -1.37
C THR A 359 -9.10 -13.78 -0.72
N TRP A 360 -8.28 -12.81 -0.30
CA TRP A 360 -6.94 -13.15 0.16
C TRP A 360 -7.07 -13.92 1.48
N GLY A 361 -6.40 -15.07 1.53
CA GLY A 361 -6.65 -16.09 2.54
C GLY A 361 -7.72 -17.13 2.18
N ASP A 362 -8.45 -17.05 1.06
CA ASP A 362 -9.35 -18.12 0.57
C ASP A 362 -8.56 -19.00 -0.40
N PHE A 363 -7.81 -19.94 0.17
CA PHE A 363 -6.93 -20.82 -0.60
C PHE A 363 -7.66 -22.00 -1.23
N ASN A 364 -8.92 -22.20 -0.85
CA ASN A 364 -9.75 -23.29 -1.33
C ASN A 364 -10.78 -22.87 -2.41
N ASP A 365 -10.85 -21.58 -2.72
CA ASP A 365 -11.69 -20.93 -3.73
C ASP A 365 -13.21 -21.14 -3.51
N ASP A 366 -13.66 -21.30 -2.26
CA ASP A 366 -15.09 -21.46 -1.94
C ASP A 366 -15.83 -20.14 -1.68
N GLY A 367 -15.08 -19.03 -1.65
CA GLY A 367 -15.61 -17.68 -1.45
C GLY A 367 -15.73 -17.29 0.03
N ALA A 368 -15.19 -18.09 0.95
CA ALA A 368 -15.01 -17.75 2.35
C ALA A 368 -13.52 -17.82 2.71
N VAL A 369 -13.10 -16.97 3.66
CA VAL A 369 -11.82 -17.15 4.37
C VAL A 369 -12.21 -17.73 5.71
N ASP A 370 -11.90 -19.00 5.97
CA ASP A 370 -12.27 -19.71 7.18
C ASP A 370 -11.23 -20.74 7.66
N ALA A 371 -11.61 -21.61 8.58
CA ALA A 371 -10.72 -22.61 9.18
C ALA A 371 -10.11 -23.57 8.14
N VAL A 372 -10.80 -23.82 7.02
CA VAL A 372 -10.30 -24.66 5.93
C VAL A 372 -9.12 -24.02 5.24
N ASP A 373 -9.07 -22.68 5.20
CA ASP A 373 -7.94 -21.97 4.61
C ASP A 373 -6.73 -21.91 5.53
N ILE A 374 -6.96 -21.84 6.84
CA ILE A 374 -5.88 -22.02 7.81
C ILE A 374 -5.22 -23.40 7.62
N ASP A 375 -6.04 -24.44 7.44
CA ASP A 375 -5.55 -25.79 7.15
C ASP A 375 -4.78 -25.86 5.82
N ALA A 376 -5.26 -25.15 4.79
CA ALA A 376 -4.60 -25.10 3.48
C ALA A 376 -3.24 -24.40 3.56
N LEU A 377 -3.14 -23.29 4.29
CA LEU A 377 -1.89 -22.58 4.52
C LEU A 377 -0.91 -23.40 5.37
N ALA A 378 -1.38 -24.01 6.45
CA ALA A 378 -0.59 -24.93 7.27
C ALA A 378 0.03 -26.05 6.42
N ALA A 379 -0.77 -26.64 5.53
CA ALA A 379 -0.30 -27.67 4.60
C ALA A 379 0.73 -27.14 3.60
N ALA A 380 0.55 -25.91 3.08
CA ALA A 380 1.50 -25.27 2.17
C ALA A 380 2.86 -25.01 2.85
N ILE A 381 2.83 -24.48 4.08
CA ILE A 381 4.02 -24.25 4.91
C ILE A 381 4.73 -25.57 5.21
N ALA A 382 4.00 -26.60 5.66
CA ALA A 382 4.56 -27.91 5.98
C ALA A 382 5.19 -28.60 4.75
N ALA A 383 4.62 -28.37 3.56
CA ALA A 383 5.15 -28.86 2.30
C ALA A 383 6.28 -27.98 1.71
N ALA A 384 6.59 -26.84 2.33
CA ALA A 384 7.51 -25.82 1.83
C ALA A 384 7.21 -25.46 0.37
N LEU A 385 5.93 -25.22 0.08
CA LEU A 385 5.52 -24.77 -1.26
C LEU A 385 6.04 -23.36 -1.51
N ASP A 386 6.67 -23.17 -2.66
CA ASP A 386 7.04 -21.86 -3.19
C ASP A 386 5.91 -21.36 -4.10
N ASP A 387 4.74 -21.17 -3.49
CA ASP A 387 3.53 -20.70 -4.17
C ASP A 387 3.06 -19.40 -3.50
N ILE A 388 3.33 -18.29 -4.19
CA ILE A 388 3.03 -16.93 -3.74
C ILE A 388 1.53 -16.69 -3.49
N THR A 389 0.64 -17.60 -3.89
CA THR A 389 -0.77 -17.52 -3.53
C THR A 389 -1.00 -17.70 -2.03
N PHE A 390 -0.08 -18.35 -1.32
CA PHE A 390 -0.10 -18.54 0.14
C PHE A 390 0.67 -17.47 0.92
N ASP A 391 1.33 -16.54 0.22
CA ASP A 391 2.06 -15.41 0.80
C ASP A 391 1.10 -14.27 1.13
N VAL A 392 0.47 -14.34 2.32
CA VAL A 392 -0.51 -13.38 2.83
C VAL A 392 0.10 -12.28 3.71
N ASP A 393 1.36 -12.42 4.12
CA ASP A 393 2.10 -11.34 4.81
C ASP A 393 2.98 -10.49 3.86
N TYR A 394 3.11 -10.95 2.62
CA TYR A 394 3.75 -10.31 1.47
C TYR A 394 5.27 -10.15 1.57
N ASP A 395 5.93 -11.07 2.27
CA ASP A 395 7.38 -11.11 2.36
C ASP A 395 8.05 -12.05 1.33
N ASN A 396 7.28 -12.59 0.37
CA ASN A 396 7.68 -13.57 -0.64
C ASN A 396 8.16 -14.91 -0.05
N LEU A 397 7.89 -15.17 1.22
CA LEU A 397 8.06 -16.49 1.82
C LEU A 397 6.68 -17.05 2.14
N VAL A 398 6.54 -18.37 2.08
CA VAL A 398 5.37 -19.07 2.62
C VAL A 398 5.81 -19.72 3.93
N GLY A 399 5.37 -19.18 5.06
CA GLY A 399 5.85 -19.53 6.38
C GLY A 399 4.97 -19.08 7.53
N ALA A 400 5.55 -19.06 8.73
CA ALA A 400 4.83 -18.70 9.95
C ALA A 400 4.31 -17.25 9.95
N GLY A 401 4.96 -16.35 9.19
CA GLY A 401 4.49 -14.98 9.01
C GLY A 401 3.12 -14.93 8.32
N ASP A 402 2.93 -15.77 7.31
CA ASP A 402 1.64 -15.91 6.63
C ASP A 402 0.56 -16.46 7.54
N MET A 403 0.92 -17.45 8.38
CA MET A 403 -0.02 -18.00 9.35
C MET A 403 -0.49 -16.91 10.32
N ASP A 404 0.43 -16.10 10.83
CA ASP A 404 0.11 -14.96 11.69
C ASP A 404 -0.78 -13.93 10.96
N ALA A 405 -0.46 -13.58 9.71
CA ALA A 405 -1.24 -12.62 8.93
C ALA A 405 -2.64 -13.14 8.58
N LEU A 406 -2.80 -14.44 8.31
CA LEU A 406 -4.11 -15.04 8.06
C LEU A 406 -4.97 -15.01 9.32
N VAL A 407 -4.42 -15.49 10.44
CA VAL A 407 -5.13 -15.63 11.72
C VAL A 407 -5.45 -14.27 12.35
N PHE A 408 -4.47 -13.36 12.42
CA PHE A 408 -4.63 -12.10 13.14
C PHE A 408 -5.21 -10.98 12.28
N ASP A 409 -4.81 -10.87 11.01
CA ASP A 409 -5.14 -9.70 10.19
C ASP A 409 -6.35 -9.99 9.28
N HIS A 410 -6.39 -11.14 8.60
CA HIS A 410 -7.47 -11.46 7.65
C HIS A 410 -8.73 -11.96 8.34
N LEU A 411 -8.60 -12.93 9.25
CA LEU A 411 -9.71 -13.50 10.01
C LEU A 411 -10.05 -12.70 11.26
N ALA A 412 -9.18 -11.77 11.67
CA ALA A 412 -9.32 -11.00 12.90
C ALA A 412 -9.60 -11.87 14.14
N THR A 413 -8.97 -13.04 14.22
CA THR A 413 -9.15 -14.02 15.30
C THR A 413 -7.85 -14.19 16.12
N ARG A 414 -7.70 -15.31 16.84
CA ARG A 414 -6.56 -15.71 17.65
C ARG A 414 -6.30 -17.21 17.46
N TYR A 415 -5.04 -17.60 17.60
CA TYR A 415 -4.73 -19.01 17.82
C TYR A 415 -5.47 -19.56 19.04
N GLY A 416 -6.16 -20.69 18.85
CA GLY A 416 -6.99 -21.31 19.87
C GLY A 416 -8.49 -21.11 19.68
N ASP A 417 -8.94 -20.21 18.80
CA ASP A 417 -10.35 -19.99 18.45
C ASP A 417 -10.72 -20.93 17.30
N SER A 418 -11.37 -22.04 17.61
CA SER A 418 -11.68 -23.13 16.69
C SER A 418 -12.86 -22.86 15.78
N ASP A 419 -13.83 -22.05 16.21
CA ASP A 419 -15.03 -21.74 15.42
C ASP A 419 -15.02 -20.32 14.81
N LEU A 420 -13.92 -19.59 15.01
CA LEU A 420 -13.62 -18.27 14.44
C LEU A 420 -14.64 -17.22 14.85
N ASP A 421 -15.22 -17.35 16.04
CA ASP A 421 -16.24 -16.42 16.53
C ASP A 421 -15.65 -15.16 17.20
N GLY A 422 -14.32 -15.13 17.31
CA GLY A 422 -13.55 -13.99 17.80
C GLY A 422 -13.28 -14.05 19.30
N ASP A 423 -13.49 -15.17 19.99
CA ASP A 423 -12.91 -15.40 21.31
C ASP A 423 -12.34 -16.81 21.50
N VAL A 424 -11.53 -16.99 22.55
CA VAL A 424 -10.96 -18.30 22.91
C VAL A 424 -11.53 -18.75 24.24
N ASP A 425 -12.43 -19.72 24.20
CA ASP A 425 -13.24 -20.11 25.35
C ASP A 425 -13.40 -21.63 25.55
N LEU A 426 -14.43 -22.03 26.31
CA LEU A 426 -14.67 -23.45 26.62
C LEU A 426 -15.17 -24.25 25.42
N ASP A 427 -15.81 -23.62 24.44
CA ASP A 427 -16.29 -24.29 23.23
C ASP A 427 -15.10 -24.70 22.35
N ASP A 428 -14.04 -23.89 22.30
CA ASP A 428 -12.77 -24.27 21.65
C ASP A 428 -12.05 -25.41 22.35
N PHE A 429 -12.04 -25.34 23.69
CA PHE A 429 -11.46 -26.44 24.46
C PHE A 429 -12.24 -27.74 24.26
N VAL A 430 -13.55 -27.66 24.01
CA VAL A 430 -14.37 -28.82 23.65
C VAL A 430 -13.99 -29.34 22.26
N ALA A 431 -13.74 -28.48 21.28
CA ALA A 431 -13.25 -28.87 19.96
C ALA A 431 -11.93 -29.65 20.07
N LEU A 432 -10.91 -29.05 20.69
CA LEU A 432 -9.60 -29.66 20.91
C LEU A 432 -9.70 -30.99 21.66
N LYS A 433 -10.39 -31.02 22.79
CA LYS A 433 -10.50 -32.24 23.61
C LYS A 433 -11.21 -33.37 22.87
N THR A 434 -12.18 -33.05 22.01
CA THR A 434 -12.93 -34.05 21.25
C THR A 434 -12.05 -34.76 20.23
N HIS A 435 -11.03 -34.06 19.70
CA HIS A 435 -10.12 -34.59 18.69
C HIS A 435 -8.71 -34.89 19.22
N PHE A 436 -8.47 -34.78 20.52
CA PHE A 436 -7.17 -35.03 21.13
C PHE A 436 -6.59 -36.40 20.77
N GLY A 437 -5.39 -36.39 20.20
CA GLY A 437 -4.65 -37.55 19.70
C GLY A 437 -5.09 -38.03 18.31
N LEU A 438 -5.94 -37.29 17.60
CA LEU A 438 -6.29 -37.56 16.20
C LEU A 438 -5.39 -36.76 15.27
N ALA A 439 -4.95 -37.42 14.20
CA ALA A 439 -4.34 -36.73 13.06
C ALA A 439 -5.42 -36.11 12.17
N ALA A 440 -5.11 -34.97 11.55
CA ALA A 440 -5.94 -34.29 10.55
C ALA A 440 -7.34 -33.83 11.03
N ALA A 441 -7.45 -33.38 12.28
CA ALA A 441 -8.68 -32.74 12.75
C ALA A 441 -8.83 -31.29 12.23
N GLY A 442 -7.74 -30.70 11.74
CA GLY A 442 -7.70 -29.31 11.26
C GLY A 442 -7.91 -28.28 12.37
N TRP A 443 -7.87 -27.01 12.00
CA TRP A 443 -8.03 -25.89 12.92
C TRP A 443 -9.34 -25.96 13.71
N ALA A 444 -10.46 -26.20 13.02
CA ALA A 444 -11.77 -26.37 13.65
C ALA A 444 -11.88 -27.61 14.56
N GLY A 445 -10.96 -28.56 14.40
CA GLY A 445 -10.81 -29.70 15.30
C GLY A 445 -9.93 -29.43 16.52
N GLY A 446 -9.26 -28.28 16.56
CA GLY A 446 -8.36 -27.86 17.63
C GLY A 446 -6.87 -28.09 17.36
N ASN A 447 -6.46 -28.22 16.10
CA ASN A 447 -5.05 -28.15 15.68
C ASN A 447 -4.68 -26.68 15.45
N PHE A 448 -4.17 -26.03 16.49
CA PHE A 448 -3.90 -24.60 16.53
C PHE A 448 -2.44 -24.26 16.24
N ASP A 449 -1.50 -25.20 16.23
CA ASP A 449 -0.14 -24.94 15.75
C ASP A 449 0.07 -25.32 14.26
N GLY A 450 -0.96 -25.88 13.62
CA GLY A 450 -1.00 -26.17 12.20
C GLY A 450 -0.17 -27.39 11.83
N ASP A 451 0.18 -28.26 12.77
CA ASP A 451 0.91 -29.47 12.49
C ASP A 451 -0.02 -30.62 12.02
N ASN A 452 0.35 -31.90 12.20
CA ASN A 452 -0.43 -33.01 11.66
C ASN A 452 -1.40 -33.65 12.66
N ASP A 453 -1.44 -33.20 13.91
CA ASP A 453 -2.28 -33.77 14.95
C ASP A 453 -2.89 -32.75 15.91
N VAL A 454 -3.64 -33.24 16.90
CA VAL A 454 -4.20 -32.44 17.98
C VAL A 454 -3.64 -32.98 19.28
N ASP A 455 -2.76 -32.24 19.94
CA ASP A 455 -2.01 -32.73 21.08
C ASP A 455 -1.82 -31.70 22.22
N LEU A 456 -0.76 -31.88 23.02
CA LEU A 456 -0.48 -30.97 24.15
C LEU A 456 0.04 -29.61 23.71
N ASP A 457 0.66 -29.49 22.54
CA ASP A 457 1.18 -28.23 22.03
C ASP A 457 0.02 -27.33 21.57
N ASP A 458 -1.02 -27.90 20.95
CA ASP A 458 -2.29 -27.18 20.71
C ASP A 458 -2.95 -26.71 22.01
N PHE A 459 -2.92 -27.55 23.03
CA PHE A 459 -3.48 -27.16 24.33
C PHE A 459 -2.67 -26.02 24.96
N VAL A 460 -1.36 -25.97 24.74
CA VAL A 460 -0.53 -24.83 25.15
C VAL A 460 -0.95 -23.58 24.39
N THR A 461 -1.14 -23.67 23.07
CA THR A 461 -1.59 -22.58 22.21
C THR A 461 -2.94 -22.02 22.66
N LEU A 462 -3.97 -22.86 22.79
CA LEU A 462 -5.28 -22.46 23.30
C LEU A 462 -5.18 -21.84 24.68
N LYS A 463 -4.39 -22.42 25.59
CA LYS A 463 -4.25 -21.92 26.96
C LYS A 463 -3.59 -20.53 27.00
N LEU A 464 -2.67 -20.22 26.10
CA LEU A 464 -2.03 -18.92 26.02
C LEU A 464 -3.02 -17.82 25.62
N SER A 465 -4.02 -18.16 24.81
CA SER A 465 -5.07 -17.26 24.35
C SER A 465 -6.36 -17.32 25.16
N PHE A 466 -6.51 -18.28 26.08
CA PHE A 466 -7.78 -18.53 26.79
C PHE A 466 -8.32 -17.30 27.54
N GLY A 467 -9.57 -16.94 27.25
CA GLY A 467 -10.24 -15.76 27.77
C GLY A 467 -9.81 -14.46 27.11
N MET A 468 -8.99 -14.50 26.06
CA MET A 468 -8.80 -13.38 25.14
C MET A 468 -9.90 -13.42 24.09
N ALA A 469 -10.64 -12.31 23.96
CA ALA A 469 -11.37 -12.05 22.74
C ALA A 469 -10.42 -11.39 21.74
N ALA A 470 -10.58 -11.68 20.45
CA ALA A 470 -10.16 -10.78 19.39
C ALA A 470 -10.61 -9.38 19.79
N VAL A 471 -9.64 -8.51 20.03
CA VAL A 471 -9.94 -7.11 20.32
C VAL A 471 -10.39 -6.57 18.97
N PRO A 472 -11.69 -6.23 18.79
CA PRO A 472 -12.07 -5.51 17.60
C PRO A 472 -11.16 -4.28 17.58
N GLU A 473 -10.58 -3.97 16.42
CA GLU A 473 -9.88 -2.70 16.25
C GLU A 473 -10.66 -1.63 17.00
N PRO A 474 -10.01 -0.84 17.87
CA PRO A 474 -10.75 0.02 18.77
C PRO A 474 -11.76 0.78 17.93
N LEU A 475 -13.05 0.61 18.25
CA LEU A 475 -14.07 1.56 17.86
C LEU A 475 -13.62 2.88 18.47
N THR A 476 -12.76 3.59 17.76
CA THR A 476 -12.10 4.81 18.21
C THR A 476 -13.17 5.89 18.46
N GLY A 477 -14.40 5.66 18.00
CA GLY A 477 -15.60 6.42 18.32
C GLY A 477 -16.18 6.24 19.73
N ALA A 478 -16.01 5.10 20.42
CA ALA A 478 -16.72 4.86 21.69
C ALA A 478 -16.05 5.52 22.91
N VAL A 479 -14.70 5.59 22.94
CA VAL A 479 -13.96 6.24 24.03
C VAL A 479 -14.03 7.76 23.92
N LEU A 480 -14.19 8.31 22.70
CA LEU A 480 -14.39 9.75 22.47
C LEU A 480 -15.82 10.23 22.78
N ALA A 481 -16.84 9.37 22.66
CA ALA A 481 -18.22 9.72 22.99
C ALA A 481 -18.43 10.01 24.51
N LEU A 482 -17.70 9.34 25.40
CA LEU A 482 -17.73 9.66 26.84
C LEU A 482 -16.99 10.97 27.18
N GLY A 483 -15.95 11.34 26.41
CA GLY A 483 -15.22 12.60 26.59
C GLY A 483 -16.03 13.84 26.20
N VAL A 484 -16.89 13.73 25.19
CA VAL A 484 -17.71 14.86 24.69
C VAL A 484 -18.99 15.09 25.51
N LEU A 485 -19.49 14.06 26.21
CA LEU A 485 -20.69 14.18 27.07
C LEU A 485 -20.44 14.86 28.42
N LEU A 486 -19.18 15.11 28.82
CA LEU A 486 -18.84 15.80 30.08
C LEU A 486 -18.59 17.32 29.94
N LEU A 487 -18.71 17.90 28.74
CA LEU A 487 -18.44 19.32 28.50
C LEU A 487 -19.64 20.11 27.94
N ARG A 488 -20.85 19.94 28.50
CA ARG A 488 -21.92 20.94 28.36
C ARG A 488 -22.79 21.08 29.60
N ARG A 489 -22.42 22.03 30.47
CA ARG A 489 -23.26 23.15 30.99
C ARG A 489 -22.62 23.78 32.23
N ARG A 490 -22.11 25.01 32.09
CA ARG A 490 -22.31 26.03 33.13
C ARG A 490 -22.90 27.27 32.47
N THR A 491 -24.18 27.44 32.73
CA THR A 491 -25.00 28.61 32.43
C THR A 491 -24.49 29.85 33.15
N ALA A 492 -24.81 30.99 32.55
CA ALA A 492 -24.62 32.36 32.97
C ALA A 492 -24.71 32.66 34.48
N ALA A 493 -23.83 33.57 34.91
CA ALA A 493 -24.12 34.70 35.78
C ALA A 493 -23.16 35.84 35.41
#